data_AF-A0A2G6J4D9-F1
#
_entry.id   AF-A0A2G6J4D9-F1
#
_cell.length_a   1.000
_cell.length_b   1.000
_cell.length_c   1.000
_cell.angle_alpha   90.00
_cell.angle_beta   90.00
_cell.angle_gamma   90.00
#
_symmetry.space_group_name_H-M   'P 1'
#
loop_
_entity.id
_entity.type
_entity.pdbx_description
1 polymer ?
#
loop_
_entity_poly.entity_id
_entity_poly.type
_entity_poly.pdbx_seq_one_letter_code
_entity_poly.pdbx_strand_id
1 'polypeptide(L)'
;MVARHSKPLGGPSDPGRQGAVFRIALSYRIGRRNPRLAKRLRGSAKRTNVPPRGIAPRQEHAMTYSRFSLSQILPMAVAATLFAAAPACAQQTLTVNGQGQAVTQPDMAQVVVGVQSDAAEAADALAEMNQSARAVLDRLLAEGSIDSADLRTGQLSLQPRLNYGEDGAEKDGFSAQTTIEVTLRDLTLLGGLLDTLVSDGANTLGGLNFGVADEAPHLEAARRAAVQDAMARAALYADAAGVTLGPVVSISEPVSQSGPMPMVAMEMARGAGVPVAPGTISFDASVVMVFDISAP
;
A
#
# COMPACT_ATOMS: atom_id res chain seq x y z
N MET A 1 -80.48 15.54 -14.32
CA MET A 1 -80.89 16.95 -14.42
C MET A 1 -79.63 17.78 -14.12
N VAL A 2 -78.73 17.94 -15.12
CA VAL A 2 -78.60 19.14 -15.99
C VAL A 2 -78.38 20.37 -15.10
N ALA A 3 -77.19 20.96 -14.96
CA ALA A 3 -76.40 21.80 -15.88
C ALA A 3 -75.57 22.73 -14.96
N ARG A 4 -74.46 23.41 -15.27
CA ARG A 4 -73.66 23.71 -16.46
C ARG A 4 -72.45 24.55 -15.97
N HIS A 5 -71.30 24.39 -16.63
CA HIS A 5 -70.38 25.42 -17.16
C HIS A 5 -69.77 26.46 -16.17
N SER A 6 -68.51 26.90 -16.25
CA SER A 6 -67.68 27.23 -17.43
C SER A 6 -66.20 27.42 -17.05
N LYS A 7 -65.30 26.79 -17.82
CA LYS A 7 -63.92 27.24 -18.16
C LYS A 7 -64.03 28.25 -19.33
N PRO A 8 -62.95 28.76 -19.95
CA PRO A 8 -61.59 29.18 -19.54
C PRO A 8 -61.23 30.57 -20.15
N LEU A 9 -59.94 30.97 -20.16
CA LEU A 9 -59.20 31.90 -21.07
C LEU A 9 -58.12 32.58 -20.21
N GLY A 10 -56.85 32.73 -20.57
CA GLY A 10 -56.09 32.57 -21.80
C GLY A 10 -54.78 33.36 -21.58
N GLY A 11 -53.64 32.84 -22.04
CA GLY A 11 -52.33 33.52 -22.00
C GLY A 11 -52.27 34.79 -22.86
N PRO A 12 -51.11 35.46 -22.94
CA PRO A 12 -50.12 35.11 -23.98
C PRO A 12 -48.67 35.02 -23.44
N SER A 13 -47.82 34.11 -23.95
CA SER A 13 -46.98 34.23 -25.17
C SER A 13 -45.92 35.34 -25.04
N ASP A 14 -44.65 35.00 -24.73
CA ASP A 14 -43.57 34.68 -25.70
C ASP A 14 -42.65 35.92 -25.88
N PRO A 15 -41.63 35.94 -26.77
CA PRO A 15 -40.37 35.21 -26.82
C PRO A 15 -39.16 36.15 -26.59
N GLY A 16 -37.98 35.55 -26.47
CA GLY A 16 -36.95 35.90 -27.45
C GLY A 16 -35.70 36.65 -26.99
N ARG A 17 -34.61 35.88 -27.12
CA ARG A 17 -33.42 36.21 -27.92
C ARG A 17 -32.20 36.82 -27.21
N GLN A 18 -31.20 35.94 -27.16
CA GLN A 18 -29.89 36.08 -27.79
C GLN A 18 -28.80 36.87 -27.06
N GLY A 19 -27.73 36.14 -26.75
CA GLY A 19 -26.47 36.40 -27.44
C GLY A 19 -25.31 36.81 -26.55
N ALA A 20 -24.52 35.84 -26.09
CA ALA A 20 -23.08 36.01 -25.95
C ALA A 20 -22.39 34.64 -26.04
N VAL A 21 -22.10 34.27 -27.28
CA VAL A 21 -21.28 33.16 -27.71
C VAL A 21 -19.80 33.55 -27.57
N PHE A 22 -19.03 32.64 -26.95
CA PHE A 22 -17.58 32.38 -27.11
C PHE A 22 -16.57 33.54 -27.03
N ARG A 23 -15.56 33.36 -26.18
CA ARG A 23 -14.18 33.21 -26.69
C ARG A 23 -13.25 32.51 -25.69
N ILE A 24 -12.94 31.26 -26.03
CA ILE A 24 -11.76 30.52 -25.60
C ILE A 24 -10.53 31.24 -26.16
N ALA A 25 -9.61 31.64 -25.28
CA ALA A 25 -8.24 31.96 -25.66
C ALA A 25 -7.34 30.82 -25.16
N LEU A 26 -7.18 29.81 -26.02
CA LEU A 26 -6.17 28.78 -25.90
C LEU A 26 -4.82 29.43 -26.23
N SER A 27 -3.98 29.66 -25.22
CA SER A 27 -2.56 29.99 -25.43
C SER A 27 -1.71 28.79 -25.02
N TYR A 28 -1.35 28.03 -26.04
CA TYR A 28 -0.38 26.95 -26.02
C TYR A 28 1.01 27.54 -25.72
N ARG A 29 1.62 27.17 -24.59
CA ARG A 29 3.04 27.42 -24.33
C ARG A 29 3.73 26.13 -23.89
N ILE A 30 4.27 25.45 -24.90
CA ILE A 30 5.32 24.44 -24.78
C ILE A 30 6.54 25.06 -24.10
N GLY A 31 7.13 24.33 -23.16
CA GLY A 31 8.58 24.34 -22.95
C GLY A 31 9.04 24.86 -21.60
N ARG A 32 9.36 23.94 -20.69
CA ARG A 32 10.74 23.76 -20.20
C ARG A 32 10.88 22.44 -19.46
N ARG A 33 11.57 21.51 -20.11
CA ARG A 33 12.18 20.32 -19.51
C ARG A 33 13.15 20.77 -18.42
N ASN A 34 12.99 20.25 -17.21
CA ASN A 34 14.07 20.16 -16.22
C ASN A 34 14.84 18.86 -16.49
N PRO A 35 16.11 18.90 -16.95
CA PRO A 35 16.93 17.71 -17.03
C PRO A 35 17.94 17.74 -15.88
N ARG A 36 17.68 17.00 -14.81
CA ARG A 36 18.73 16.62 -13.87
C ARG A 36 18.59 15.13 -13.55
N LEU A 37 19.74 14.47 -13.60
CA LEU A 37 20.02 13.04 -13.36
C LEU A 37 19.90 12.11 -14.57
N ALA A 38 20.61 12.47 -15.63
CA ALA A 38 21.16 11.48 -16.55
C ALA A 38 22.43 10.86 -15.93
N LYS A 39 22.35 9.57 -15.60
CA LYS A 39 23.49 8.64 -15.58
C LYS A 39 24.32 8.83 -16.85
N ARG A 40 25.65 8.89 -16.71
CA ARG A 40 26.55 8.42 -17.78
C ARG A 40 27.88 7.92 -17.20
N LEU A 41 28.12 6.65 -17.51
CA LEU A 41 29.38 5.93 -17.38
C LEU A 41 30.40 6.40 -18.44
N ARG A 42 31.66 6.07 -18.14
CA ARG A 42 32.87 5.99 -19.00
C ARG A 42 33.65 7.28 -19.27
N GLY A 43 34.82 7.35 -18.64
CA GLY A 43 36.07 7.01 -19.33
C GLY A 43 36.92 8.16 -19.88
N SER A 44 38.14 8.23 -19.34
CA SER A 44 39.39 8.56 -20.03
C SER A 44 39.83 10.03 -20.19
N ALA A 45 40.94 10.30 -19.49
CA ALA A 45 42.17 10.94 -19.97
C ALA A 45 42.35 12.47 -20.01
N LYS A 46 43.59 12.80 -19.60
CA LYS A 46 44.38 14.05 -19.72
C LYS A 46 44.12 15.11 -18.64
N ARG A 47 45.02 15.23 -17.64
CA ARG A 47 46.32 15.95 -17.67
C ARG A 47 46.15 17.43 -18.00
N THR A 48 46.36 18.28 -16.99
CA THR A 48 47.34 19.38 -16.89
C THR A 48 47.19 20.00 -15.48
N ASN A 49 48.11 20.78 -14.91
CA ASN A 49 49.55 20.69 -14.67
C ASN A 49 49.84 21.81 -13.62
N VAL A 50 51.06 21.82 -13.06
CA VAL A 50 51.75 22.93 -12.34
C VAL A 50 51.61 22.94 -10.80
N PRO A 51 52.72 23.12 -10.01
CA PRO A 51 54.02 22.44 -10.01
C PRO A 51 54.46 22.06 -8.56
N PRO A 52 55.68 21.54 -8.34
CA PRO A 52 56.44 22.09 -7.21
C PRO A 52 57.88 22.51 -7.55
N ARG A 53 58.31 23.60 -6.87
CA ARG A 53 59.70 24.06 -6.62
C ARG A 53 60.48 22.89 -5.99
N GLY A 54 61.72 22.56 -6.33
CA GLY A 54 62.91 23.36 -6.65
C GLY A 54 64.03 22.91 -5.69
N ILE A 55 65.30 23.06 -6.10
CA ILE A 55 66.58 22.66 -5.44
C ILE A 55 67.07 21.29 -5.93
N ALA A 56 68.28 21.06 -6.47
CA ALA A 56 69.45 21.82 -6.96
C ALA A 56 70.40 20.75 -7.57
N PRO A 57 71.50 21.10 -8.26
CA PRO A 57 71.92 20.40 -9.47
C PRO A 57 72.96 19.28 -9.32
N ARG A 58 72.88 18.43 -10.34
CA ARG A 58 73.85 17.55 -10.98
C ARG A 58 75.24 18.18 -11.19
N GLN A 59 76.30 17.48 -10.79
CA GLN A 59 77.55 17.41 -11.53
C GLN A 59 78.14 16.00 -11.40
N GLU A 60 78.52 15.48 -12.56
CA GLU A 60 79.14 14.19 -12.81
C GLU A 60 80.55 14.16 -12.22
N HIS A 61 81.13 12.98 -11.98
CA HIS A 61 82.49 12.64 -12.41
C HIS A 61 82.72 11.14 -12.24
N ALA A 62 83.25 10.57 -13.32
CA ALA A 62 83.67 9.19 -13.48
C ALA A 62 84.74 8.76 -12.48
N MET A 63 84.77 7.47 -12.14
CA MET A 63 85.90 6.57 -12.44
C MET A 63 85.69 5.21 -11.77
N THR A 64 85.47 4.22 -12.63
CA THR A 64 86.18 2.96 -12.78
C THR A 64 86.93 2.32 -11.60
N TYR A 65 86.81 0.98 -11.58
CA TYR A 65 87.67 -0.06 -11.01
C TYR A 65 87.46 -0.45 -9.54
N SER A 66 86.94 -1.67 -9.37
CA SER A 66 87.74 -2.85 -8.97
C SER A 66 87.05 -3.69 -7.91
N ARG A 67 87.09 -5.00 -8.18
CA ARG A 67 86.73 -6.13 -7.32
C ARG A 67 87.24 -5.94 -5.88
N PHE A 68 86.46 -6.34 -4.87
CA PHE A 68 86.94 -7.22 -3.80
C PHE A 68 85.78 -7.71 -2.91
N SER A 69 85.93 -8.96 -2.51
CA SER A 69 85.00 -9.81 -1.77
C SER A 69 84.90 -9.51 -0.27
N LEU A 70 83.87 -10.12 0.32
CA LEU A 70 83.79 -10.70 1.68
C LEU A 70 83.57 -9.77 2.90
N SER A 71 82.46 -10.10 3.59
CA SER A 71 82.31 -10.16 5.04
C SER A 71 82.11 -8.85 5.83
N GLN A 72 80.94 -8.67 6.46
CA GLN A 72 80.74 -8.91 7.89
C GLN A 72 79.32 -8.54 8.37
N ILE A 73 78.97 -9.15 9.52
CA ILE A 73 77.65 -9.40 10.12
C ILE A 73 77.24 -8.27 11.08
N LEU A 74 75.93 -7.94 11.16
CA LEU A 74 75.33 -7.35 12.38
C LEU A 74 73.82 -7.72 12.49
N PRO A 75 73.33 -8.23 13.63
CA PRO A 75 71.95 -8.73 13.77
C PRO A 75 70.96 -7.59 14.07
N MET A 76 69.83 -7.56 13.37
CA MET A 76 68.72 -6.64 13.65
C MET A 76 67.70 -7.35 14.54
N ALA A 77 67.50 -6.79 15.74
CA ALA A 77 66.59 -7.29 16.77
C ALA A 77 65.13 -7.37 16.28
N VAL A 78 64.53 -8.55 16.41
CA VAL A 78 63.09 -8.77 16.23
C VAL A 78 62.39 -8.42 17.54
N ALA A 79 61.79 -7.23 17.61
CA ALA A 79 60.80 -6.90 18.64
C ALA A 79 59.47 -7.55 18.26
N ALA A 80 59.27 -8.80 18.69
CA ALA A 80 57.97 -9.46 18.61
C ALA A 80 57.02 -8.83 19.63
N THR A 81 56.15 -7.94 19.16
CA THR A 81 55.01 -7.46 19.93
C THR A 81 53.96 -8.57 19.99
N LEU A 82 53.87 -9.24 21.13
CA LEU A 82 52.74 -10.10 21.49
C LEU A 82 51.49 -9.22 21.66
N PHE A 83 50.72 -9.06 20.59
CA PHE A 83 49.33 -8.61 20.70
C PHE A 83 48.52 -9.80 21.22
N ALA A 84 48.37 -9.91 22.54
CA ALA A 84 47.43 -10.83 23.15
C ALA A 84 46.01 -10.35 22.81
N ALA A 85 45.42 -10.90 21.76
CA ALA A 85 43.99 -10.79 21.52
C ALA A 85 43.28 -11.51 22.68
N ALA A 86 42.75 -10.76 23.63
CA ALA A 86 41.81 -11.32 24.60
C ALA A 86 40.67 -11.97 23.82
N PRO A 87 40.27 -13.23 24.13
CA PRO A 87 39.10 -13.80 23.51
C PRO A 87 37.92 -12.91 23.89
N ALA A 88 37.27 -12.31 22.90
CA ALA A 88 35.93 -11.77 23.11
C ALA A 88 35.11 -12.94 23.69
N CYS A 89 34.69 -12.84 24.95
CA CYS A 89 33.78 -13.82 25.52
C CYS A 89 32.57 -13.87 24.60
N ALA A 90 32.43 -14.97 23.85
CA ALA A 90 31.27 -15.18 23.01
C ALA A 90 30.09 -15.33 23.97
N GLN A 91 29.25 -14.31 24.03
CA GLN A 91 28.07 -14.31 24.89
C GLN A 91 27.17 -15.48 24.48
N GLN A 92 26.89 -16.38 25.42
CA GLN A 92 26.04 -17.54 25.15
C GLN A 92 24.60 -17.05 25.09
N THR A 93 23.93 -17.33 23.98
CA THR A 93 22.58 -16.81 23.75
C THR A 93 21.61 -17.89 23.32
N LEU A 94 20.35 -17.71 23.69
CA LEU A 94 19.20 -18.50 23.23
C LEU A 94 18.32 -17.62 22.36
N THR A 95 18.15 -18.00 21.11
CA THR A 95 17.24 -17.32 20.18
C THR A 95 15.95 -18.12 20.04
N VAL A 96 14.82 -17.47 20.25
CA VAL A 96 13.49 -18.08 20.10
C VAL A 96 12.58 -17.21 19.24
N ASN A 97 11.69 -17.88 18.52
CA ASN A 97 10.61 -17.23 17.79
C ASN A 97 9.30 -17.42 18.56
N GLY A 98 8.67 -16.30 18.93
CA GLY A 98 7.34 -16.26 19.51
C GLY A 98 6.29 -15.92 18.46
N GLN A 99 5.11 -16.51 18.60
CA GLN A 99 3.94 -16.28 17.76
C GLN A 99 2.75 -15.90 18.63
N GLY A 100 1.95 -14.94 18.17
CA GLY A 100 0.77 -14.49 18.86
C GLY A 100 -0.35 -14.17 17.90
N GLN A 101 -1.57 -14.45 18.33
CA GLN A 101 -2.77 -14.29 17.53
C GLN A 101 -3.86 -13.61 18.37
N ALA A 102 -4.60 -12.69 17.76
CA ALA A 102 -5.84 -12.15 18.29
C ALA A 102 -6.96 -12.35 17.28
N VAL A 103 -8.06 -12.97 17.70
CA VAL A 103 -9.22 -13.24 16.86
C VAL A 103 -10.37 -12.35 17.30
N THR A 104 -11.05 -11.74 16.34
CA THR A 104 -12.23 -10.91 16.61
C THR A 104 -13.29 -11.09 15.53
N GLN A 105 -14.52 -10.68 15.85
CA GLN A 105 -15.58 -10.58 14.85
C GLN A 105 -15.43 -9.25 14.09
N PRO A 106 -15.76 -9.21 12.79
CA PRO A 106 -15.82 -7.96 12.05
C PRO A 106 -16.89 -7.04 12.64
N ASP A 107 -16.57 -5.75 12.72
CA ASP A 107 -17.50 -4.69 13.15
C ASP A 107 -17.86 -3.74 12.00
N MET A 108 -17.23 -3.89 10.83
CA MET A 108 -17.49 -3.07 9.66
C MET A 108 -17.47 -3.88 8.36
N ALA A 109 -18.13 -3.33 7.35
CA ALA A 109 -18.13 -3.83 5.98
C ALA A 109 -17.71 -2.73 5.01
N GLN A 110 -16.98 -3.10 3.98
CA GLN A 110 -16.70 -2.26 2.82
C GLN A 110 -17.42 -2.85 1.62
N VAL A 111 -18.31 -2.07 1.04
CA VAL A 111 -19.07 -2.43 -0.15
C VAL A 111 -18.55 -1.62 -1.32
N VAL A 112 -18.18 -2.30 -2.41
CA VAL A 112 -17.81 -1.64 -3.66
C VAL A 112 -18.96 -1.82 -4.64
N VAL A 113 -19.48 -0.71 -5.13
CA VAL A 113 -20.61 -0.70 -6.06
C VAL A 113 -20.23 0.06 -7.31
N GLY A 114 -20.60 -0.46 -8.48
CA GLY A 114 -20.39 0.17 -9.77
C GLY A 114 -21.68 0.74 -10.34
N VAL A 115 -21.55 1.92 -10.92
CA VAL A 115 -22.58 2.55 -11.75
C VAL A 115 -22.05 2.58 -13.17
N GLN A 116 -22.72 1.86 -14.06
CA GLN A 116 -22.41 1.82 -15.49
C GLN A 116 -23.59 2.37 -16.31
N SER A 117 -23.29 3.15 -17.35
CA SER A 117 -24.25 3.53 -18.39
C SER A 117 -23.67 3.31 -19.77
N ASP A 118 -24.55 3.16 -20.74
CA ASP A 118 -24.23 2.78 -22.10
C ASP A 118 -25.01 3.68 -23.06
N ALA A 119 -24.31 4.38 -23.96
CA ALA A 119 -24.94 5.26 -24.95
C ALA A 119 -24.24 5.21 -26.31
N ALA A 120 -24.89 5.72 -27.35
CA ALA A 120 -24.27 5.85 -28.67
C ALA A 120 -23.13 6.88 -28.67
N GLU A 121 -23.30 7.97 -27.92
CA GLU A 121 -22.33 9.05 -27.77
C GLU A 121 -21.67 9.03 -26.40
N ALA A 122 -20.37 9.33 -26.35
CA ALA A 122 -19.59 9.34 -25.11
C ALA A 122 -20.10 10.34 -24.08
N ALA A 123 -20.58 11.51 -24.56
CA ALA A 123 -21.08 12.57 -23.70
C ALA A 123 -22.37 12.14 -22.98
N ASP A 124 -23.25 11.43 -23.68
CA ASP A 124 -24.52 10.96 -23.12
C ASP A 124 -24.27 9.86 -22.10
N ALA A 125 -23.39 8.89 -22.40
CA ALA A 125 -22.99 7.85 -21.45
C ALA A 125 -22.45 8.49 -20.16
N LEU A 126 -21.49 9.42 -20.27
CA LEU A 126 -20.96 10.11 -19.10
C LEU A 126 -22.03 10.91 -18.32
N ALA A 127 -22.95 11.59 -19.01
CA ALA A 127 -23.99 12.37 -18.34
C ALA A 127 -24.94 11.47 -17.53
N GLU A 128 -25.40 10.36 -18.12
CA GLU A 128 -26.30 9.40 -17.47
C GLU A 128 -25.64 8.68 -16.29
N MET A 129 -24.37 8.27 -16.45
CA MET A 129 -23.61 7.66 -15.36
C MET A 129 -23.42 8.65 -14.20
N ASN A 130 -23.07 9.92 -14.49
CA ASN A 130 -22.90 10.94 -13.47
C ASN A 130 -24.22 11.26 -12.74
N GLN A 131 -25.34 11.26 -13.45
CA GLN A 131 -26.66 11.46 -12.84
C GLN A 131 -27.00 10.32 -11.88
N SER A 132 -26.80 9.07 -12.32
CA SER A 132 -27.07 7.89 -11.50
C SER A 132 -26.15 7.83 -10.28
N ALA A 133 -24.85 8.11 -10.45
CA ALA A 133 -23.89 8.14 -9.36
C ALA A 133 -24.24 9.21 -8.30
N ARG A 134 -24.69 10.40 -8.73
CA ARG A 134 -25.16 11.44 -7.80
C ARG A 134 -26.39 11.01 -7.03
N ALA A 135 -27.37 10.40 -7.70
CA ALA A 135 -28.58 9.91 -7.05
C ALA A 135 -28.25 8.88 -5.94
N VAL A 136 -27.33 7.96 -6.22
CA VAL A 136 -26.83 6.99 -5.22
C VAL A 136 -26.16 7.72 -4.05
N LEU A 137 -25.22 8.62 -4.31
CA LEU A 137 -24.51 9.36 -3.24
C LEU A 137 -25.47 10.20 -2.38
N ASP A 138 -26.38 10.93 -2.99
CA ASP A 138 -27.35 11.78 -2.30
C ASP A 138 -28.26 10.94 -1.40
N ARG A 139 -28.67 9.74 -1.84
CA ARG A 139 -29.49 8.85 -1.03
C ARG A 139 -28.73 8.26 0.15
N LEU A 140 -27.50 7.78 -0.08
CA LEU A 140 -26.64 7.25 0.99
C LEU A 140 -26.39 8.29 2.10
N LEU A 141 -26.23 9.56 1.70
CA LEU A 141 -26.09 10.67 2.64
C LEU A 141 -27.43 11.04 3.31
N ALA A 142 -28.56 10.99 2.59
CA ALA A 142 -29.88 11.35 3.10
C ALA A 142 -30.43 10.34 4.12
N GLU A 143 -30.08 9.05 3.98
CA GLU A 143 -30.44 8.01 4.95
C GLU A 143 -29.74 8.18 6.30
N GLY A 144 -28.74 9.09 6.37
CA GLY A 144 -28.08 9.50 7.62
C GLY A 144 -27.29 8.40 8.32
N SER A 145 -27.19 7.24 7.70
CA SER A 145 -26.55 6.03 8.25
C SER A 145 -25.07 5.94 7.87
N ILE A 146 -24.60 6.81 6.97
CA ILE A 146 -23.25 6.79 6.41
C ILE A 146 -22.70 8.21 6.36
N ASP A 147 -21.53 8.41 6.98
CA ASP A 147 -20.82 9.69 6.95
C ASP A 147 -20.18 9.93 5.59
N SER A 148 -20.04 11.20 5.21
CA SER A 148 -19.34 11.56 3.96
C SER A 148 -17.89 11.09 3.92
N ALA A 149 -17.26 10.87 5.08
CA ALA A 149 -15.91 10.34 5.19
C ALA A 149 -15.83 8.84 4.86
N ASP A 150 -16.94 8.13 4.98
CA ASP A 150 -17.08 6.71 4.71
C ASP A 150 -17.54 6.42 3.27
N LEU A 151 -17.69 7.47 2.45
CA LEU A 151 -18.00 7.39 1.03
C LEU A 151 -16.80 7.83 0.19
N ARG A 152 -16.40 6.97 -0.75
CA ARG A 152 -15.35 7.29 -1.71
C ARG A 152 -15.78 6.95 -3.13
N THR A 153 -15.86 7.94 -4.00
CA THR A 153 -15.97 7.68 -5.44
C THR A 153 -14.61 7.24 -5.97
N GLY A 154 -14.57 6.06 -6.59
CA GLY A 154 -13.40 5.48 -7.21
C GLY A 154 -13.16 6.00 -8.63
N GLN A 155 -12.39 5.24 -9.39
CA GLN A 155 -11.95 5.64 -10.72
C GLN A 155 -13.13 5.72 -11.69
N LEU A 156 -13.19 6.82 -12.45
CA LEU A 156 -14.04 6.97 -13.63
C LEU A 156 -13.35 6.34 -14.85
N SER A 157 -14.10 5.59 -15.63
CA SER A 157 -13.62 4.95 -16.84
C SER A 157 -14.65 5.10 -17.96
N LEU A 158 -14.17 5.32 -19.18
CA LEU A 158 -15.00 5.47 -20.38
C LEU A 158 -14.31 4.72 -21.52
N GLN A 159 -15.00 3.77 -22.13
CA GLN A 159 -14.45 2.94 -23.19
C GLN A 159 -15.44 2.88 -24.36
N PRO A 160 -14.94 2.82 -25.62
CA PRO A 160 -15.79 2.46 -26.74
C PRO A 160 -16.33 1.05 -26.55
N ARG A 161 -17.63 0.87 -26.79
CA ARG A 161 -18.23 -0.45 -26.85
C ARG A 161 -18.05 -1.00 -28.26
N LEU A 162 -17.57 -2.24 -28.32
CA LEU A 162 -17.35 -2.96 -29.57
C LEU A 162 -18.32 -4.13 -29.62
N ASN A 163 -19.12 -4.17 -30.66
CA ASN A 163 -19.90 -5.33 -31.04
C ASN A 163 -19.04 -6.24 -31.91
N TYR A 164 -18.93 -7.51 -31.54
CA TYR A 164 -18.16 -8.50 -32.28
C TYR A 164 -19.13 -9.37 -33.09
N GLY A 165 -19.25 -9.07 -34.38
CA GLY A 165 -20.02 -9.84 -35.35
C GLY A 165 -19.15 -10.78 -36.19
N GLU A 166 -19.76 -11.50 -37.13
CA GLU A 166 -19.04 -12.39 -38.07
C GLU A 166 -17.99 -11.65 -38.93
N ASP A 167 -18.20 -10.34 -39.19
CA ASP A 167 -17.32 -9.49 -39.99
C ASP A 167 -16.23 -8.75 -39.17
N GLY A 168 -16.17 -8.95 -37.85
CA GLY A 168 -15.18 -8.33 -36.97
C GLY A 168 -15.78 -7.42 -35.89
N ALA A 169 -14.92 -6.59 -35.28
CA ALA A 169 -15.29 -5.68 -34.21
C ALA A 169 -15.78 -4.34 -34.78
N GLU A 170 -17.07 -4.03 -34.63
CA GLU A 170 -17.66 -2.75 -34.96
C GLU A 170 -17.96 -1.96 -33.69
N LYS A 171 -17.58 -0.68 -33.65
CA LYS A 171 -17.93 0.17 -32.52
C LYS A 171 -19.40 0.56 -32.58
N ASP A 172 -20.16 0.20 -31.55
CA ASP A 172 -21.62 0.43 -31.47
C ASP A 172 -22.04 1.38 -30.35
N GLY A 173 -21.06 1.98 -29.65
CA GLY A 173 -21.32 3.03 -28.66
C GLY A 173 -20.15 3.27 -27.71
N PHE A 174 -20.49 3.73 -26.51
CA PHE A 174 -19.59 3.95 -25.40
C PHE A 174 -20.21 3.42 -24.11
N SER A 175 -19.35 2.92 -23.23
CA SER A 175 -19.68 2.52 -21.87
C SER A 175 -18.92 3.39 -20.88
N ALA A 176 -19.63 4.03 -19.97
CA ALA A 176 -19.07 4.83 -18.89
C ALA A 176 -19.31 4.11 -17.56
N GLN A 177 -18.27 3.98 -16.74
CA GLN A 177 -18.36 3.30 -15.46
C GLN A 177 -17.62 4.09 -14.37
N THR A 178 -18.21 4.16 -13.19
CA THR A 178 -17.56 4.63 -11.96
C THR A 178 -17.88 3.69 -10.82
N THR A 179 -16.99 3.63 -9.81
CA THR A 179 -17.24 2.88 -8.58
C THR A 179 -17.49 3.82 -7.42
N ILE A 180 -18.30 3.39 -6.46
CA ILE A 180 -18.53 4.02 -5.17
C ILE A 180 -18.19 2.98 -4.12
N GLU A 181 -17.21 3.31 -3.28
CA GLU A 181 -16.83 2.52 -2.13
C GLU A 181 -17.54 3.10 -0.91
N VAL A 182 -18.21 2.22 -0.17
CA VAL A 182 -19.02 2.55 0.98
C VAL A 182 -18.48 1.78 2.18
N THR A 183 -18.06 2.50 3.21
CA THR A 183 -17.66 1.94 4.50
C THR A 183 -18.87 1.98 5.43
N LEU A 184 -19.30 0.81 5.90
CA LEU A 184 -20.42 0.65 6.81
C LEU A 184 -19.91 0.16 8.16
N ARG A 185 -20.11 0.97 9.20
CA ARG A 185 -19.69 0.67 10.59
C ARG A 185 -20.76 -0.01 11.43
N ASP A 186 -21.99 -0.08 10.92
CA ASP A 186 -23.08 -0.82 11.53
C ASP A 186 -23.54 -1.92 10.57
N LEU A 187 -23.07 -3.14 10.81
CA LEU A 187 -23.40 -4.30 9.99
C LEU A 187 -24.89 -4.67 10.00
N THR A 188 -25.67 -4.19 10.99
CA THR A 188 -27.11 -4.46 11.03
C THR A 188 -27.86 -3.76 9.89
N LEU A 189 -27.29 -2.69 9.34
CA LEU A 189 -27.85 -1.92 8.23
C LEU A 189 -27.46 -2.48 6.86
N LEU A 190 -26.56 -3.47 6.81
CA LEU A 190 -25.99 -3.97 5.55
C LEU A 190 -27.04 -4.49 4.58
N GLY A 191 -28.03 -5.25 5.07
CA GLY A 191 -29.10 -5.78 4.21
C GLY A 191 -29.90 -4.67 3.52
N GLY A 192 -30.36 -3.69 4.30
CA GLY A 192 -31.11 -2.54 3.77
C GLY A 192 -30.27 -1.65 2.85
N LEU A 193 -28.98 -1.50 3.15
CA LEU A 193 -28.04 -0.78 2.29
C LEU A 193 -27.91 -1.46 0.92
N LEU A 194 -27.73 -2.78 0.88
CA LEU A 194 -27.60 -3.54 -0.37
C LEU A 194 -28.87 -3.46 -1.22
N ASP A 195 -30.06 -3.58 -0.61
CA ASP A 195 -31.34 -3.46 -1.32
C ASP A 195 -31.54 -2.06 -1.93
N THR A 196 -31.14 -1.03 -1.19
CA THR A 196 -31.18 0.38 -1.60
C THR A 196 -30.25 0.63 -2.79
N LEU A 197 -29.00 0.20 -2.69
CA LEU A 197 -27.99 0.38 -3.74
C LEU A 197 -28.44 -0.23 -5.08
N VAL A 198 -28.99 -1.45 -5.05
CA VAL A 198 -29.49 -2.13 -6.26
C VAL A 198 -30.68 -1.38 -6.88
N SER A 199 -31.54 -0.77 -6.06
CA SER A 199 -32.74 -0.08 -6.52
C SER A 199 -32.43 1.26 -7.21
N ASP A 200 -31.33 1.94 -6.89
CA ASP A 200 -31.00 3.29 -7.38
C ASP A 200 -30.05 3.33 -8.58
N GLY A 201 -29.88 2.21 -9.28
CA GLY A 201 -29.09 2.15 -10.50
C GLY A 201 -27.63 1.76 -10.30
N ALA A 202 -27.24 1.38 -9.08
CA ALA A 202 -26.00 0.68 -8.85
C ALA A 202 -26.15 -0.75 -9.38
N ASN A 203 -25.60 -1.00 -10.56
CA ASN A 203 -25.88 -2.17 -11.39
C ASN A 203 -24.73 -3.16 -11.46
N THR A 204 -23.59 -2.83 -10.84
CA THR A 204 -22.45 -3.73 -10.69
C THR A 204 -22.09 -3.86 -9.21
N LEU A 205 -21.93 -5.08 -8.70
CA LEU A 205 -21.35 -5.31 -7.38
C LEU A 205 -19.86 -5.62 -7.54
N GLY A 206 -19.01 -4.72 -7.05
CA GLY A 206 -17.55 -4.84 -7.10
C GLY A 206 -16.97 -5.68 -5.97
N GLY A 207 -17.74 -5.96 -4.92
CA GLY A 207 -17.35 -6.83 -3.81
C GLY A 207 -17.91 -6.38 -2.46
N LEU A 208 -17.86 -7.30 -1.49
CA LEU A 208 -18.19 -7.09 -0.09
C LEU A 208 -17.06 -7.66 0.76
N ASN A 209 -16.40 -6.80 1.53
CA ASN A 209 -15.31 -7.19 2.42
C ASN A 209 -15.66 -6.82 3.86
N PHE A 210 -15.47 -7.76 4.79
CA PHE A 210 -15.61 -7.50 6.21
C PHE A 210 -14.28 -7.09 6.81
N GLY A 211 -14.31 -6.19 7.79
CA GLY A 211 -13.12 -5.64 8.43
C GLY A 211 -13.36 -5.28 9.89
N VAL A 212 -12.30 -4.77 10.51
CA VAL A 212 -12.35 -4.17 11.85
C VAL A 212 -11.97 -2.71 11.73
N ALA A 213 -12.79 -1.81 12.29
CA ALA A 213 -12.59 -0.38 12.18
C ALA A 213 -11.34 0.10 12.94
N ASP A 214 -11.07 -0.49 14.11
CA ASP A 214 -9.88 -0.23 14.91
C ASP A 214 -9.04 -1.51 15.07
N GLU A 215 -8.07 -1.68 14.18
CA GLU A 215 -7.16 -2.84 14.18
C GLU A 215 -6.09 -2.76 15.28
N ALA A 216 -5.76 -1.56 15.76
CA ALA A 216 -4.65 -1.31 16.68
C ALA A 216 -4.71 -2.15 17.97
N PRO A 217 -5.85 -2.23 18.71
CA PRO A 217 -5.93 -3.04 19.92
C PRO A 217 -5.75 -4.53 19.65
N HIS A 218 -6.19 -5.03 18.50
CA HIS A 218 -6.04 -6.44 18.14
C HIS A 218 -4.60 -6.78 17.77
N LEU A 219 -3.93 -5.91 17.01
CA LEU A 219 -2.50 -6.03 16.75
C LEU A 219 -1.66 -5.95 18.03
N GLU A 220 -2.02 -5.06 18.97
CA GLU A 220 -1.38 -4.96 20.27
C GLU A 220 -1.55 -6.25 21.11
N ALA A 221 -2.75 -6.82 21.10
CA ALA A 221 -3.02 -8.10 21.76
C ALA A 221 -2.20 -9.24 21.15
N ALA A 222 -2.15 -9.33 19.82
CA ALA A 222 -1.35 -10.34 19.12
C ALA A 222 0.15 -10.21 19.44
N ARG A 223 0.69 -8.99 19.48
CA ARG A 223 2.09 -8.73 19.85
C ARG A 223 2.41 -9.15 21.29
N ARG A 224 1.53 -8.80 22.24
CA ARG A 224 1.68 -9.25 23.64
C ARG A 224 1.70 -10.77 23.74
N ALA A 225 0.80 -11.44 23.04
CA ALA A 225 0.75 -12.90 22.98
C ALA A 225 2.06 -13.48 22.39
N ALA A 226 2.61 -12.86 21.34
CA ALA A 226 3.87 -13.31 20.72
C ALA A 226 5.06 -13.21 21.67
N VAL A 227 5.15 -12.11 22.45
CA VAL A 227 6.19 -11.96 23.47
C VAL A 227 6.02 -12.99 24.60
N GLN A 228 4.78 -13.23 25.05
CA GLN A 228 4.50 -14.23 26.07
C GLN A 228 4.86 -15.65 25.61
N ASP A 229 4.54 -16.00 24.37
CA ASP A 229 4.92 -17.29 23.76
C ASP A 229 6.45 -17.45 23.66
N ALA A 230 7.16 -16.41 23.20
CA ALA A 230 8.63 -16.43 23.16
C ALA A 230 9.25 -16.62 24.55
N MET A 231 8.77 -15.88 25.56
CA MET A 231 9.24 -16.02 26.95
C MET A 231 9.01 -17.44 27.49
N ALA A 232 7.82 -18.01 27.26
CA ALA A 232 7.49 -19.36 27.68
C ALA A 232 8.38 -20.42 27.01
N ARG A 233 8.63 -20.29 25.70
CA ARG A 233 9.54 -21.17 24.96
C ARG A 233 10.98 -21.05 25.43
N ALA A 234 11.46 -19.84 25.68
CA ALA A 234 12.81 -19.62 26.19
C ALA A 234 13.01 -20.30 27.56
N ALA A 235 12.05 -20.15 28.47
CA ALA A 235 12.08 -20.80 29.77
C ALA A 235 12.08 -22.33 29.64
N LEU A 236 11.22 -22.88 28.77
CA LEU A 236 11.16 -24.32 28.50
C LEU A 236 12.50 -24.86 27.96
N TYR A 237 13.11 -24.17 26.99
CA TYR A 237 14.37 -24.62 26.41
C TYR A 237 15.55 -24.50 27.36
N ALA A 238 15.60 -23.45 28.19
CA ALA A 238 16.64 -23.31 29.20
C ALA A 238 16.58 -24.42 30.25
N ASP A 239 15.37 -24.71 30.76
CA ASP A 239 15.13 -25.81 31.71
C ASP A 239 15.52 -27.16 31.11
N ALA A 240 15.05 -27.46 29.89
CA ALA A 240 15.36 -28.73 29.21
C ALA A 240 16.85 -28.89 28.88
N ALA A 241 17.58 -27.81 28.65
CA ALA A 241 19.02 -27.82 28.36
C ALA A 241 19.89 -27.78 29.64
N GLY A 242 19.30 -27.59 30.83
CA GLY A 242 20.03 -27.47 32.09
C GLY A 242 20.89 -26.21 32.16
N VAL A 243 20.43 -25.10 31.58
CA VAL A 243 21.09 -23.79 31.60
C VAL A 243 20.22 -22.76 32.29
N THR A 244 20.83 -21.72 32.84
CA THR A 244 20.09 -20.60 33.46
C THR A 244 19.68 -19.60 32.38
N LEU A 245 18.38 -19.27 32.30
CA LEU A 245 17.86 -18.22 31.42
C LEU A 245 18.15 -16.84 32.00
N GLY A 246 18.87 -16.02 31.24
CA GLY A 246 19.21 -14.63 31.58
C GLY A 246 18.25 -13.60 30.99
N PRO A 247 18.61 -12.30 31.04
CA PRO A 247 17.79 -11.22 30.51
C PRO A 247 17.65 -11.27 28.99
N VAL A 248 16.62 -10.59 28.49
CA VAL A 248 16.45 -10.36 27.05
C VAL A 248 17.56 -9.43 26.55
N VAL A 249 18.31 -9.91 25.56
CA VAL A 249 19.39 -9.18 24.87
C VAL A 249 18.82 -8.37 23.71
N SER A 250 17.88 -8.94 22.95
CA SER A 250 17.22 -8.23 21.86
C SER A 250 15.82 -8.78 21.60
N ILE A 251 14.96 -7.89 21.10
CA ILE A 251 13.64 -8.21 20.55
C ILE A 251 13.60 -7.60 19.15
N SER A 252 13.27 -8.41 18.15
CA SER A 252 12.97 -7.91 16.81
C SER A 252 11.61 -8.43 16.36
N GLU A 253 10.78 -7.53 15.85
CA GLU A 253 9.55 -7.85 15.15
C GLU A 253 9.92 -7.88 13.66
N PRO A 254 10.12 -9.07 13.04
CA PRO A 254 10.31 -9.13 11.61
C PRO A 254 9.07 -8.52 10.95
N VAL A 255 9.29 -7.64 9.98
CA VAL A 255 8.19 -7.00 9.25
C VAL A 255 7.43 -8.10 8.50
N SER A 256 6.33 -8.56 9.08
CA SER A 256 5.39 -9.42 8.40
C SER A 256 4.71 -8.58 7.32
N GLN A 257 4.84 -8.99 6.07
CA GLN A 257 4.08 -8.39 4.96
C GLN A 257 2.64 -8.92 4.89
N SER A 258 2.24 -9.78 5.83
CA SER A 258 0.91 -10.38 5.87
C SER A 258 -0.02 -9.50 6.71
N GLY A 259 -0.98 -8.84 6.05
CA GLY A 259 -2.07 -8.12 6.70
C GLY A 259 -3.10 -9.07 7.35
N PRO A 260 -4.14 -8.53 8.00
CA PRO A 260 -5.20 -9.32 8.62
C PRO A 260 -5.82 -10.29 7.61
N MET A 261 -5.95 -11.56 8.01
CA MET A 261 -6.50 -12.60 7.12
C MET A 261 -7.92 -12.97 7.59
N PRO A 262 -8.91 -12.93 6.69
CA PRO A 262 -10.25 -13.42 7.01
C PRO A 262 -10.22 -14.94 7.17
N MET A 263 -10.74 -15.44 8.29
CA MET A 263 -11.02 -16.86 8.47
C MET A 263 -12.49 -17.13 8.12
N VAL A 264 -12.70 -17.94 7.09
CA VAL A 264 -14.02 -18.49 6.75
C VAL A 264 -14.37 -19.56 7.77
N ALA A 265 -15.27 -19.22 8.71
CA ALA A 265 -15.94 -20.22 9.52
C ALA A 265 -16.88 -21.00 8.59
N MET A 266 -16.67 -22.32 8.45
CA MET A 266 -17.52 -23.19 7.64
C MET A 266 -18.82 -23.46 8.38
N GLU A 267 -19.71 -22.46 8.44
CA GLU A 267 -21.02 -22.58 9.06
C GLU A 267 -22.11 -22.60 7.97
N MET A 268 -22.80 -23.74 7.85
CA MET A 268 -23.91 -23.91 6.93
C MET A 268 -25.14 -23.16 7.45
N ALA A 269 -25.33 -21.90 7.02
CA ALA A 269 -26.55 -21.15 7.31
C ALA A 269 -27.64 -21.39 6.26
N ARG A 270 -28.79 -21.92 6.71
CA ARG A 270 -30.06 -21.95 5.95
C ARG A 270 -30.90 -20.73 6.31
N GLY A 271 -31.19 -19.86 5.33
CA GLY A 271 -32.12 -18.73 5.48
C GLY A 271 -32.35 -17.99 4.15
N ALA A 272 -33.57 -17.46 3.96
CA ALA A 272 -34.03 -16.81 2.73
C ALA A 272 -33.79 -15.29 2.72
N GLY A 273 -32.54 -14.90 2.93
CA GLY A 273 -31.95 -13.60 2.58
C GLY A 273 -30.55 -13.88 2.02
N VAL A 274 -29.87 -12.91 1.39
CA VAL A 274 -28.47 -13.14 0.96
C VAL A 274 -27.67 -13.55 2.20
N PRO A 275 -27.24 -14.83 2.35
CA PRO A 275 -26.65 -15.29 3.58
C PRO A 275 -25.21 -14.78 3.59
N VAL A 276 -24.94 -13.76 4.41
CA VAL A 276 -23.58 -13.28 4.60
C VAL A 276 -23.16 -13.58 6.02
N ALA A 277 -22.30 -14.59 6.17
CA ALA A 277 -21.62 -14.87 7.43
C ALA A 277 -20.27 -14.13 7.43
N PRO A 278 -20.06 -13.13 8.29
CA PRO A 278 -18.86 -12.28 8.26
C PRO A 278 -17.57 -13.04 8.64
N GLY A 279 -17.69 -14.24 9.21
CA GLY A 279 -16.55 -15.03 9.69
C GLY A 279 -15.86 -14.38 10.89
N THR A 280 -14.60 -14.74 11.12
CA THR A 280 -13.73 -14.10 12.13
C THR A 280 -12.47 -13.58 11.46
N ILE A 281 -11.91 -12.49 11.97
CA ILE A 281 -10.65 -11.91 11.48
C ILE A 281 -9.54 -12.26 12.47
N SER A 282 -8.41 -12.73 11.94
CA SER A 282 -7.19 -13.00 12.70
C SER A 282 -6.17 -11.88 12.50
N PHE A 283 -5.60 -11.43 13.62
CA PHE A 283 -4.44 -10.57 13.68
C PHE A 283 -3.27 -11.39 14.23
N ASP A 284 -2.23 -11.53 13.42
CA ASP A 284 -1.08 -12.36 13.74
C ASP A 284 0.16 -11.48 13.96
N ALA A 285 0.97 -11.86 14.94
CA ALA A 285 2.24 -11.21 15.24
C ALA A 285 3.32 -12.28 15.50
N SER A 286 4.56 -11.94 15.14
CA SER A 286 5.72 -12.78 15.44
C SER A 286 6.86 -11.92 15.96
N VAL A 287 7.60 -12.45 16.92
CA VAL A 287 8.78 -11.79 17.49
C VAL A 287 9.94 -12.77 17.54
N VAL A 288 11.13 -12.29 17.24
CA VAL A 288 12.39 -13.00 17.48
C VAL A 288 13.03 -12.40 18.71
N MET A 289 13.21 -13.20 19.75
CA MET A 289 13.82 -12.78 21.00
C MET A 289 15.12 -13.52 21.22
N VAL A 290 16.15 -12.78 21.62
CA VAL A 290 17.45 -13.33 22.02
C VAL A 290 17.61 -13.12 23.52
N PHE A 291 17.92 -14.19 24.23
CA PHE A 291 18.16 -14.23 25.66
C PHE A 291 19.62 -14.53 25.93
N ASP A 292 20.15 -14.00 27.01
CA ASP A 292 21.41 -14.47 27.58
C ASP A 292 21.19 -15.83 28.23
N ILE A 293 22.16 -16.72 28.18
CA ILE A 293 22.14 -17.99 28.92
C ILE A 293 23.48 -18.22 29.60
N SER A 294 23.47 -18.93 30.73
CA SER A 294 24.68 -19.32 31.42
C SER A 294 24.62 -20.76 31.91
N ALA A 295 25.78 -21.32 32.28
CA ALA A 295 25.85 -22.55 33.05
C ALA A 295 24.98 -22.44 34.33
N PRO A 296 24.43 -23.56 34.83
CA PRO A 296 23.61 -23.60 36.04
C PRO A 296 24.35 -23.17 37.30
#